data_AF-A0A0M4SFY3-F1
#
_entry.id   AF-A0A0M4SFY3-F1
#
_cell.length_a   1.000
_cell.length_b   1.000
_cell.length_c   1.000
_cell.angle_alpha   90.00
_cell.angle_beta   90.00
_cell.angle_gamma   90.00
#
_symmetry.space_group_name_H-M   'P 1'
#
loop_
_entity.id
_entity.type
_entity.pdbx_description
1 polymer ?
#
loop_
_entity_poly.entity_id
_entity_poly.type
_entity_poly.pdbx_seq_one_letter_code
_entity_poly.pdbx_strand_id
1 'polypeptide(L)'
;MKKIFIEQVDKIIWSNKIASSTTNLAGGDLVKEIEVFEVSLKSPSLDDELLRHIDRAVPYHIVFILEYQDRYKVCISYKETAISGNMAFKVNSYYYTDWQNKQDLHLKLESLNLDTAYENFIRQIAGDKLQNLILGESLKESVARLEQKELLQRQILALESKILKEKQLLLRMMKSDGDYTAYYL
;
A
#
# COMPACT_ATOMS: atom_id res chain seq x y z
N MET A 1 -4.60 17.50 12.63
CA MET A 1 -5.29 17.17 11.37
C MET A 1 -5.63 18.37 10.49
N LYS A 2 -6.43 19.37 10.91
CA LYS A 2 -6.80 20.51 10.02
C LYS A 2 -5.60 21.25 9.41
N LYS A 3 -4.49 21.45 10.14
CA LYS A 3 -3.29 22.12 9.61
C LYS A 3 -2.57 21.30 8.52
N ILE A 4 -2.32 20.01 8.78
CA ILE A 4 -1.64 19.11 7.83
C ILE A 4 -2.43 19.02 6.51
N PHE A 5 -3.76 18.96 6.58
CA PHE A 5 -4.63 18.95 5.41
C PHE A 5 -4.45 20.22 4.55
N ILE A 6 -4.45 21.41 5.17
CA ILE A 6 -4.31 22.69 4.47
C ILE A 6 -2.89 22.89 3.90
N GLU A 7 -1.88 22.35 4.59
CA GLU A 7 -0.47 22.48 4.22
C GLU A 7 -0.07 21.51 3.11
N GLN A 8 -0.63 20.29 3.07
CA GLN A 8 -0.25 19.25 2.12
C GLN A 8 -1.18 19.14 0.91
N VAL A 9 -2.46 19.49 1.05
CA VAL A 9 -3.47 19.36 -0.01
C VAL A 9 -3.89 20.74 -0.50
N ASP A 10 -3.94 20.88 -1.82
CA ASP A 10 -4.46 22.07 -2.48
C ASP A 10 -5.97 21.95 -2.72
N LYS A 11 -6.39 20.86 -3.36
CA LYS A 11 -7.79 20.55 -3.62
C LYS A 11 -8.03 19.05 -3.68
N ILE A 12 -9.26 18.65 -3.36
CA ILE A 12 -9.77 17.30 -3.55
C ILE A 12 -11.00 17.39 -4.43
N ILE A 13 -11.02 16.63 -5.51
CA ILE A 13 -12.13 16.57 -6.46
C ILE A 13 -12.61 15.12 -6.50
N TRP A 14 -13.92 14.94 -6.35
CA TRP A 14 -14.55 13.67 -6.70
C TRP A 14 -14.70 13.60 -8.22
N SER A 15 -13.95 12.69 -8.84
CA SER A 15 -13.81 12.61 -10.30
C SER A 15 -14.84 11.66 -10.90
N ASN A 16 -14.91 10.43 -10.37
CA ASN A 16 -15.74 9.37 -10.93
C ASN A 16 -16.30 8.44 -9.87
N LYS A 17 -17.46 7.86 -10.18
CA LYS A 17 -18.09 6.75 -9.45
C LYS A 17 -18.17 5.53 -10.35
N ILE A 18 -17.56 4.42 -9.94
CA ILE A 18 -17.59 3.14 -10.65
C ILE A 18 -18.52 2.19 -9.89
N ALA A 19 -19.70 1.98 -10.46
CA ALA A 19 -20.72 1.06 -9.95
C ALA A 19 -21.41 0.37 -11.13
N SER A 20 -22.22 -0.66 -10.85
CA SER A 20 -23.03 -1.32 -11.88
C SER A 20 -24.06 -0.38 -12.54
N SER A 21 -24.39 0.74 -11.87
CA SER A 21 -25.26 1.78 -12.42
C SER A 21 -24.55 2.75 -13.37
N THR A 22 -23.23 2.88 -13.27
CA THR A 22 -22.44 3.86 -14.05
C THR A 22 -21.53 3.19 -15.08
N THR A 23 -21.28 1.89 -14.93
CA THR A 23 -20.46 1.09 -15.83
C THR A 23 -21.22 -0.17 -16.24
N ASN A 24 -20.83 -0.78 -17.36
CA ASN A 24 -21.42 -2.05 -17.83
C ASN A 24 -20.88 -3.27 -17.06
N LEU A 25 -20.51 -3.10 -15.79
CA LEU A 25 -20.01 -4.16 -14.92
C LEU A 25 -21.15 -4.72 -14.08
N ALA A 26 -21.16 -6.03 -13.90
CA ALA A 26 -22.04 -6.65 -12.92
C ALA A 26 -21.67 -6.19 -11.50
N GLY A 27 -22.66 -6.06 -10.62
CA GLY A 27 -22.41 -5.80 -9.20
C GLY A 27 -21.53 -6.90 -8.59
N GLY A 28 -20.59 -6.52 -7.73
CA GLY A 28 -19.79 -7.46 -6.95
C GLY A 28 -20.51 -7.90 -5.68
N ASP A 29 -20.14 -9.06 -5.16
CA ASP A 29 -20.61 -9.54 -3.85
C ASP A 29 -19.89 -8.79 -2.72
N LEU A 30 -18.60 -8.51 -2.90
CA LEU A 30 -17.74 -7.84 -1.92
C LEU A 30 -17.63 -6.32 -2.18
N VAL A 31 -17.59 -5.93 -3.44
CA VAL A 31 -17.40 -4.56 -3.91
C VAL A 31 -18.69 -4.08 -4.55
N LYS A 32 -19.37 -3.14 -3.87
CA LYS A 32 -20.59 -2.51 -4.40
C LYS A 32 -20.30 -1.31 -5.27
N GLU A 33 -19.34 -0.49 -4.88
CA GLU A 33 -18.99 0.77 -5.55
C GLU A 33 -17.51 1.08 -5.30
N ILE A 34 -16.86 1.71 -6.29
CA ILE A 34 -15.49 2.22 -6.22
C ILE A 34 -15.53 3.71 -6.56
N GLU A 35 -15.06 4.56 -5.65
CA GLU A 35 -15.00 6.00 -5.81
C GLU A 35 -13.60 6.45 -6.21
N VAL A 36 -13.51 7.40 -7.14
CA VAL A 36 -12.23 7.96 -7.63
C VAL A 36 -12.11 9.41 -7.18
N PHE A 37 -11.12 9.69 -6.35
CA PHE A 37 -10.80 11.03 -5.88
C PHE A 37 -9.46 11.49 -6.47
N GLU A 38 -9.48 12.67 -7.08
CA GLU A 38 -8.28 13.38 -7.51
C GLU A 38 -7.87 14.36 -6.41
N VAL A 39 -6.62 14.25 -5.96
CA VAL A 39 -6.05 15.05 -4.87
C VAL A 39 -4.82 15.78 -5.42
N SER A 40 -4.94 17.09 -5.60
CA SER A 40 -3.79 17.92 -5.95
C SER A 40 -3.03 18.26 -4.66
N LEU A 41 -1.75 17.91 -4.62
CA LEU A 41 -0.87 18.06 -3.48
C LEU A 41 0.00 19.31 -3.63
N LYS A 42 0.34 19.93 -2.50
CA LYS A 42 1.32 21.02 -2.40
C LYS A 42 2.73 20.51 -2.12
N SER A 43 2.86 19.26 -1.69
CA SER A 43 4.12 18.58 -1.40
C SER A 43 4.05 17.14 -1.92
N PRO A 44 5.16 16.56 -2.41
CA PRO A 44 5.19 15.17 -2.85
C PRO A 44 5.06 14.18 -1.68
N SER A 45 5.25 14.64 -0.42
CA SER A 45 5.07 13.83 0.78
C SER A 45 3.63 13.93 1.28
N LEU A 46 2.86 12.86 1.12
CA LEU A 46 1.52 12.72 1.69
C LEU A 46 1.59 11.87 2.97
N ASP A 47 0.94 12.33 4.04
CA ASP A 47 0.73 11.52 5.23
C ASP A 47 -0.41 10.51 5.00
N ASP A 48 -0.11 9.22 5.19
CA ASP A 48 -1.10 8.14 5.13
C ASP A 48 -2.29 8.36 6.11
N GLU A 49 -2.10 9.13 7.19
CA GLU A 49 -3.19 9.47 8.13
C GLU A 49 -4.32 10.23 7.44
N LEU A 50 -4.00 11.08 6.45
CA LEU A 50 -4.99 11.82 5.67
C LEU A 50 -5.86 10.88 4.83
N LEU A 51 -5.22 9.94 4.13
CA LEU A 51 -5.93 8.94 3.33
C LEU A 51 -6.81 8.07 4.23
N ARG A 52 -6.30 7.65 5.40
CA ARG A 52 -7.09 6.90 6.41
C ARG A 52 -8.31 7.68 6.91
N HIS A 53 -8.23 8.99 7.00
CA HIS A 53 -9.35 9.81 7.44
C HIS A 53 -10.46 9.84 6.39
N ILE A 54 -10.11 10.06 5.12
CA ILE A 54 -11.08 10.04 4.00
C ILE A 54 -11.69 8.65 3.88
N ASP A 55 -10.85 7.61 3.98
CA ASP A 55 -11.26 6.22 3.86
C ASP A 55 -12.21 5.75 4.96
N ARG A 56 -12.15 6.36 6.16
CA ARG A 56 -13.12 6.15 7.25
C ARG A 56 -14.42 6.93 7.07
N ALA A 57 -14.36 8.08 6.40
CA ALA A 57 -15.54 8.89 6.15
C ALA A 57 -16.44 8.31 5.05
N VAL A 58 -15.86 7.54 4.12
CA VAL A 58 -16.56 6.95 2.99
C VAL A 58 -16.65 5.42 3.16
N PRO A 59 -17.85 4.83 3.24
CA PRO A 59 -18.03 3.39 3.48
C PRO A 59 -17.81 2.51 2.23
N TYR A 60 -17.12 3.02 1.21
CA TYR A 60 -16.89 2.35 -0.08
C TYR A 60 -15.40 2.22 -0.40
N HIS A 61 -15.06 1.49 -1.46
CA HIS A 61 -13.68 1.36 -1.93
C HIS A 61 -13.25 2.65 -2.63
N ILE A 62 -12.02 3.10 -2.41
CA ILE A 62 -11.55 4.38 -2.93
C ILE A 62 -10.24 4.20 -3.69
N VAL A 63 -10.16 4.80 -4.88
CA VAL A 63 -8.93 5.04 -5.63
C VAL A 63 -8.58 6.52 -5.53
N PHE A 64 -7.39 6.81 -5.03
CA PHE A 64 -6.84 8.16 -4.96
C PHE A 64 -5.86 8.39 -6.09
N ILE A 65 -6.10 9.41 -6.90
CA ILE A 65 -5.16 9.92 -7.89
C ILE A 65 -4.51 11.16 -7.28
N LEU A 66 -3.25 11.03 -6.89
CA LEU A 66 -2.45 12.10 -6.31
C LEU A 66 -1.72 12.84 -7.43
N GLU A 67 -1.85 14.15 -7.49
CA GLU A 67 -1.21 15.02 -8.47
C GLU A 67 -0.24 15.97 -7.76
N TYR A 68 1.00 16.09 -8.25
CA TYR A 68 1.99 17.06 -7.78
C TYR A 68 2.88 17.49 -8.95
N GLN A 69 2.88 18.79 -9.29
CA GLN A 69 3.71 19.36 -10.37
C GLN A 69 3.62 18.56 -11.69
N ASP A 70 2.40 18.34 -12.19
CA ASP A 70 2.10 17.56 -13.42
C ASP A 70 2.52 16.07 -13.38
N ARG A 71 2.92 15.56 -12.22
CA ARG A 71 3.14 14.13 -11.99
C ARG A 71 1.96 13.56 -11.23
N TYR A 72 1.63 12.32 -11.58
CA TYR A 72 0.50 11.59 -11.03
C TYR A 72 0.99 10.31 -10.37
N LYS A 73 0.32 9.95 -9.28
CA LYS A 73 0.56 8.73 -8.52
C LYS A 73 -0.78 8.19 -8.09
N VAL A 74 -1.01 6.89 -8.24
CA VAL A 74 -2.26 6.27 -7.80
C VAL A 74 -2.04 5.52 -6.50
N CYS A 75 -3.01 5.67 -5.61
CA CYS A 75 -3.07 4.96 -4.34
C CYS A 75 -4.41 4.25 -4.21
N ILE A 76 -4.38 3.03 -3.68
CA ILE A 76 -5.58 2.26 -3.34
C ILE A 76 -5.37 1.57 -2.00
N SER A 77 -6.42 1.57 -1.17
CA SER A 77 -6.46 0.79 0.05
C SER A 77 -7.00 -0.61 -0.26
N TYR A 78 -6.37 -1.66 0.26
CA TYR A 78 -7.00 -2.98 0.32
C TYR A 78 -7.87 -3.09 1.55
N LYS A 79 -9.17 -3.25 1.34
CA LYS A 79 -10.17 -3.46 2.39
C LYS A 79 -10.62 -4.92 2.34
N GLU A 80 -10.32 -5.69 3.37
CA GLU A 80 -10.97 -6.98 3.56
C GLU A 80 -12.36 -6.70 4.17
N THR A 81 -13.42 -7.06 3.45
CA THR A 81 -14.77 -7.03 4.02
C THR A 81 -14.81 -8.02 5.17
N ALA A 82 -14.87 -7.52 6.40
CA ALA A 82 -15.02 -8.37 7.57
C ALA A 82 -16.34 -9.16 7.41
N ILE A 83 -16.25 -10.48 7.32
CA ILE A 83 -17.38 -11.43 7.28
C ILE A 83 -18.28 -11.31 8.54
N SER A 84 -17.85 -10.53 9.54
CA SER A 84 -18.53 -10.36 10.82
C SER A 84 -18.96 -8.91 11.03
N GLY A 85 -20.15 -8.53 10.56
CA GLY A 85 -21.13 -7.61 11.19
C GLY A 85 -20.72 -6.23 11.72
N ASN A 86 -19.45 -5.88 11.70
CA ASN A 86 -18.88 -4.62 12.14
C ASN A 86 -18.33 -3.96 10.88
N MET A 87 -18.96 -2.84 10.49
CA MET A 87 -18.51 -1.94 9.41
C MET A 87 -17.20 -1.21 9.79
N ALA A 88 -16.21 -1.94 10.27
CA ALA A 88 -14.87 -1.45 10.53
C ALA A 88 -13.95 -2.12 9.51
N PHE A 89 -13.84 -1.53 8.32
CA PHE A 89 -12.88 -1.96 7.32
C PHE A 89 -11.47 -1.92 7.95
N LYS A 90 -10.82 -3.08 8.02
CA LYS A 90 -9.41 -3.14 8.40
C LYS A 90 -8.60 -2.75 7.18
N VAL A 91 -8.17 -1.50 7.11
CA VAL A 91 -7.22 -1.03 6.10
C VAL A 91 -5.88 -1.70 6.39
N ASN A 92 -5.62 -2.86 5.77
CA ASN A 92 -4.41 -3.64 6.06
C ASN A 92 -3.17 -3.01 5.41
N SER A 93 -3.30 -2.38 4.24
CA SER A 93 -2.18 -1.77 3.51
C SER A 93 -2.66 -0.79 2.43
N TYR A 94 -1.90 0.30 2.25
CA TYR A 94 -2.03 1.18 1.09
C TYR A 94 -1.00 0.78 0.04
N TYR A 95 -1.47 0.60 -1.19
CA TYR A 95 -0.62 0.35 -2.34
C TYR A 95 -0.50 1.61 -3.17
N TYR A 96 0.69 1.79 -3.74
CA TYR A 96 1.09 3.01 -4.41
C TYR A 96 1.83 2.66 -5.69
N THR A 97 1.48 3.32 -6.79
CA THR A 97 2.35 3.37 -7.96
C THR A 97 3.53 4.30 -7.69
N ASP A 98 4.53 4.29 -8.57
CA ASP A 98 5.49 5.38 -8.65
C ASP A 98 4.87 6.63 -9.29
N TRP A 99 5.55 7.77 -9.15
CA TRP A 99 5.19 9.01 -9.83
C TRP A 99 5.42 8.88 -11.33
N GLN A 100 4.38 9.10 -12.12
CA GLN A 100 4.37 8.95 -13.56
C GLN A 100 3.73 10.18 -14.22
N ASN A 101 3.94 10.38 -15.52
CA ASN A 101 3.20 11.43 -16.23
C ASN A 101 1.76 10.98 -16.46
N LYS A 102 0.86 11.95 -16.70
CA LYS A 102 -0.56 11.64 -16.99
C LYS A 102 -0.75 10.65 -18.13
N GLN A 103 0.14 10.71 -19.14
CA GLN A 103 0.08 9.88 -20.33
C GLN A 103 0.55 8.44 -20.07
N ASP A 104 1.36 8.22 -19.04
CA ASP A 104 1.88 6.89 -18.71
C ASP A 104 0.97 6.17 -17.70
N LEU A 105 0.14 6.93 -16.99
CA LEU A 105 -0.80 6.39 -16.02
C LEU A 105 -2.05 5.80 -16.69
N HIS A 106 -1.99 4.52 -16.99
CA HIS A 106 -3.12 3.75 -17.52
C HIS A 106 -3.59 2.69 -16.55
N LEU A 107 -4.82 2.84 -16.04
CA LEU A 107 -5.52 1.77 -15.32
C LEU A 107 -6.50 1.09 -16.27
N LYS A 108 -6.25 -0.18 -16.58
CA LYS A 108 -7.13 -0.97 -17.44
C LYS A 108 -8.29 -1.55 -16.65
N LEU A 109 -9.51 -1.30 -17.11
CA LEU A 109 -10.73 -1.90 -16.57
C LEU A 109 -11.15 -3.08 -17.46
N GLU A 110 -10.39 -4.17 -17.41
CA GLU A 110 -10.71 -5.42 -18.12
C GLU A 110 -11.33 -6.41 -17.12
N SER A 111 -12.61 -6.23 -16.83
CA SER A 111 -13.31 -7.01 -15.79
C SER A 111 -14.78 -7.19 -16.12
N LEU A 112 -15.38 -8.25 -15.57
CA LEU A 112 -16.79 -8.60 -15.81
C LEU A 112 -17.70 -8.16 -14.66
N ASN A 113 -17.13 -7.98 -13.46
CA ASN A 113 -17.83 -7.54 -12.26
C ASN A 113 -16.96 -6.60 -11.43
N LEU A 114 -17.55 -5.93 -10.43
CA LEU A 114 -16.85 -4.97 -9.59
C LEU A 114 -15.78 -5.59 -8.68
N ASP A 115 -15.96 -6.85 -8.26
CA ASP A 115 -14.96 -7.55 -7.43
C ASP A 115 -13.65 -7.76 -8.21
N THR A 116 -13.76 -8.28 -9.43
CA THR A 116 -12.62 -8.48 -10.33
C THR A 116 -12.01 -7.17 -10.79
N ALA A 117 -12.82 -6.12 -10.98
CA ALA A 117 -12.33 -4.77 -11.31
C ALA A 117 -11.47 -4.19 -10.18
N TYR A 118 -11.96 -4.27 -8.94
CA TYR A 118 -11.22 -3.81 -7.77
C TYR A 118 -9.93 -4.58 -7.57
N GLU A 119 -9.97 -5.91 -7.69
CA GLU A 119 -8.78 -6.75 -7.63
C GLU A 119 -7.76 -6.37 -8.71
N ASN A 120 -8.22 -6.17 -9.95
CA ASN A 120 -7.37 -5.77 -11.06
C ASN A 120 -6.68 -4.42 -10.78
N PHE A 121 -7.42 -3.44 -10.24
CA PHE A 121 -6.83 -2.16 -9.84
C PHE A 121 -5.77 -2.32 -8.76
N ILE A 122 -6.03 -3.10 -7.71
CA ILE A 122 -5.03 -3.34 -6.66
C ILE A 122 -3.77 -3.95 -7.25
N ARG A 123 -3.89 -4.96 -8.13
CA ARG A 123 -2.74 -5.62 -8.74
C ARG A 123 -1.96 -4.68 -9.65
N GLN A 124 -2.64 -3.87 -10.46
CA GLN A 124 -1.97 -2.86 -11.30
C GLN A 124 -1.24 -1.81 -10.45
N ILE A 125 -1.84 -1.35 -9.34
CA ILE A 125 -1.27 -0.30 -8.48
C ILE A 125 -0.14 -0.84 -7.59
N ALA A 126 -0.29 -2.05 -7.07
CA ALA A 126 0.74 -2.70 -6.27
C ALA A 126 1.91 -3.23 -7.11
N GLY A 127 1.69 -3.45 -8.41
CA GLY A 127 2.67 -3.96 -9.36
C GLY A 127 3.29 -5.27 -8.88
N ASP A 128 4.62 -5.29 -8.80
CA ASP A 128 5.42 -6.46 -8.43
C ASP A 128 5.16 -6.96 -6.99
N LYS A 129 4.60 -6.12 -6.12
CA LYS A 129 4.30 -6.51 -4.73
C LYS A 129 3.21 -7.56 -4.64
N LEU A 130 2.24 -7.52 -5.56
CA LEU A 130 1.08 -8.43 -5.60
C LEU A 130 0.97 -9.16 -6.95
N GLN A 131 2.11 -9.39 -7.62
CA GLN A 131 2.14 -10.24 -8.81
C GLN A 131 1.55 -11.62 -8.50
N ASN A 132 0.73 -12.10 -9.44
CA ASN A 132 0.22 -13.48 -9.47
C ASN A 132 1.40 -14.41 -9.74
N LEU A 133 2.07 -14.85 -8.68
CA LEU A 133 3.15 -15.85 -8.77
C LEU A 133 2.57 -17.27 -8.90
N ILE A 134 1.29 -17.46 -8.56
CA ILE A 134 0.57 -18.73 -8.64
C ILE A 134 -0.66 -18.51 -9.54
N LEU A 135 -0.87 -19.42 -10.51
CA LEU A 135 -2.06 -19.39 -11.38
C LEU A 135 -3.32 -19.62 -10.55
N GLY A 136 -4.24 -18.66 -10.57
CA GLY A 136 -5.46 -18.69 -9.77
C GLY A 136 -5.33 -18.20 -8.32
N GLU A 137 -4.18 -17.61 -7.95
CA GLU A 137 -4.00 -16.96 -6.64
C GLU A 137 -5.03 -15.83 -6.48
N SER A 138 -5.86 -15.92 -5.44
CA SER A 138 -6.75 -14.83 -5.06
C SER A 138 -5.95 -13.64 -4.53
N LEU A 139 -6.48 -12.42 -4.65
CA LEU A 139 -5.82 -11.24 -4.08
C LEU A 139 -5.48 -11.40 -2.61
N LYS A 140 -6.36 -12.05 -1.85
CA LYS A 140 -6.18 -12.33 -0.42
C LYS A 140 -4.94 -13.18 -0.16
N GLU A 141 -4.70 -14.21 -0.97
CA GLU A 141 -3.53 -15.08 -0.87
C GLU A 141 -2.24 -14.32 -1.22
N SER A 142 -2.26 -13.50 -2.27
CA SER A 142 -1.12 -12.65 -2.63
C SER A 142 -0.76 -11.67 -1.50
N VAL A 143 -1.75 -11.06 -0.85
CA VAL A 143 -1.55 -10.15 0.30
C VAL A 143 -0.99 -10.90 1.50
N ALA A 144 -1.57 -12.05 1.86
CA ALA A 144 -1.09 -12.86 2.98
C ALA A 144 0.38 -13.32 2.79
N ARG A 145 0.73 -13.70 1.56
CA ARG A 145 2.12 -14.04 1.19
C ARG A 145 3.07 -12.85 1.34
N LEU A 146 2.65 -11.66 0.93
CA LEU A 146 3.45 -10.45 1.08
C LEU A 146 3.68 -10.12 2.57
N GLU A 147 2.64 -10.17 3.39
CA GLU A 147 2.74 -9.95 4.84
C GLU A 147 3.69 -10.96 5.51
N GLN A 148 3.63 -12.24 5.14
CA GLN A 148 4.57 -13.26 5.62
C GLN A 148 6.01 -12.98 5.22
N LYS A 149 6.23 -12.54 3.97
CA LYS A 149 7.57 -12.17 3.48
C LYS A 149 8.15 -11.01 4.28
N GLU A 150 7.35 -9.97 4.55
CA GLU A 150 7.79 -8.84 5.37
C GLU A 150 8.12 -9.25 6.81
N LEU A 151 7.32 -10.13 7.41
CA LEU A 151 7.57 -10.64 8.76
C LEU A 151 8.93 -11.35 8.84
N LEU A 152 9.22 -12.23 7.88
CA LEU A 152 10.50 -12.95 7.80
C LEU A 152 11.68 -11.99 7.59
N GLN A 153 11.53 -10.98 6.73
CA GLN A 153 12.57 -9.97 6.52
C GLN A 153 12.88 -9.18 7.80
N ARG A 154 11.85 -8.81 8.57
CA ARG A 154 12.05 -8.14 9.87
C ARG A 154 12.79 -9.04 10.86
N GLN A 155 12.47 -10.33 10.88
CA GLN A 155 13.18 -11.30 11.72
C GLN A 155 14.65 -11.44 11.32
N ILE A 156 14.94 -11.50 10.02
CA ILE A 156 16.32 -11.54 9.49
C ILE A 156 17.09 -10.29 9.94
N LEU A 157 16.55 -9.08 9.71
CA LEU A 157 17.20 -7.83 10.13
C LEU A 157 17.44 -7.76 11.64
N ALA A 158 16.48 -8.24 12.45
CA ALA A 158 16.62 -8.29 13.89
C ALA A 158 17.73 -9.26 14.32
N LEU A 159 17.88 -10.41 13.65
CA LEU A 159 18.93 -11.38 13.90
C LEU A 159 20.30 -10.85 13.44
N GLU A 160 20.40 -10.23 12.26
CA GLU A 160 21.62 -9.59 11.76
C GLU A 160 22.10 -8.49 12.71
N SER A 161 21.19 -7.66 13.23
CA SER A 161 21.52 -6.65 14.22
C SER A 161 22.07 -7.25 15.52
N LYS A 162 21.53 -8.40 15.97
CA LYS A 162 22.04 -9.11 17.15
C LYS A 162 23.45 -9.65 16.91
N ILE A 163 23.70 -10.30 15.77
CA ILE A 163 25.03 -10.81 15.40
C ILE A 163 26.06 -9.68 15.35
N LEU A 164 25.71 -8.54 14.75
CA LEU A 164 26.59 -7.36 14.69
C LEU A 164 26.90 -6.81 16.09
N LYS A 165 25.92 -6.77 17.00
CA LYS A 165 26.11 -6.33 18.38
C LYS A 165 27.02 -7.27 19.16
N GLU A 166 26.86 -8.59 19.00
CA GLU A 166 27.72 -9.59 19.64
C GLU A 166 29.17 -9.48 19.13
N LYS A 167 29.37 -9.36 17.81
CA LYS A 167 30.70 -9.15 17.22
C LYS A 167 31.36 -7.87 17.76
N GLN A 168 30.61 -6.77 17.85
CA GLN A 168 31.11 -5.51 18.42
C GLN A 168 31.43 -5.62 19.91
N LEU A 169 30.62 -6.34 20.70
CA LEU A 169 30.87 -6.61 22.11
C LEU A 169 32.20 -7.37 22.29
N LEU A 170 32.40 -8.45 21.52
CA LEU A 170 33.64 -9.23 21.52
C LEU A 170 34.85 -8.38 21.18
N LEU A 171 34.77 -7.56 20.12
CA LEU A 171 35.84 -6.62 19.74
C LEU A 171 36.16 -5.60 20.84
N ARG A 172 35.16 -5.12 21.59
CA ARG A 172 35.37 -4.19 22.71
C ARG A 172 36.02 -4.88 23.91
N MET A 173 35.60 -6.11 24.22
CA MET A 173 36.22 -6.93 25.27
C MET A 173 37.69 -7.20 24.94
N MET A 174 37.99 -7.66 23.72
CA MET A 174 39.37 -7.90 23.26
C MET A 174 40.25 -6.65 23.31
N LYS A 175 39.71 -5.45 23.01
CA LYS A 175 40.46 -4.19 23.12
C LYS A 175 40.64 -3.72 24.57
N SER A 176 39.72 -4.09 25.46
CA SER A 176 39.78 -3.76 26.89
C SER A 176 40.76 -4.64 27.66
N ASP A 177 40.93 -5.89 27.23
CA ASP A 177 41.77 -6.88 27.92
C ASP A 177 43.25 -6.87 27.50
N GLY A 178 43.64 -5.98 26.59
CA GLY A 178 45.05 -5.64 26.35
C GLY A 178 45.93 -6.72 25.69
N ASP A 179 45.35 -7.77 25.09
CA ASP A 179 46.14 -8.83 24.45
C ASP A 179 46.01 -8.78 22.91
N TYR A 180 47.00 -8.16 22.28
CA TYR A 180 47.13 -8.01 20.83
C TYR A 180 47.95 -9.15 20.20
N THR A 181 47.86 -10.39 20.64
CA THR A 181 48.55 -11.50 19.96
C THR A 181 47.90 -12.86 20.18
N ALA A 182 47.01 -13.26 19.28
CA ALA A 182 46.83 -14.63 18.78
C ALA A 182 45.60 -14.64 17.86
N TYR A 183 45.52 -15.58 16.93
CA TYR A 183 44.42 -15.77 15.97
C TYR A 183 44.48 -14.92 14.69
N TYR A 184 45.66 -14.89 14.07
CA TYR A 184 45.75 -15.13 12.63
C TYR A 184 46.53 -16.44 12.40
N LEU A 185 45.81 -17.57 12.46
CA LEU A 185 46.11 -18.81 11.73
C LEU A 185 44.76 -19.43 11.33
#